data_AF-A0A8C8HTS2-F1
#
_entry.id   AF-A0A8C8HTS2-F1
#
_cell.length_a   1.000
_cell.length_b   1.000
_cell.length_c   1.000
_cell.angle_alpha   90.00
_cell.angle_beta   90.00
_cell.angle_gamma   90.00
#
_symmetry.space_group_name_H-M   'P 1'
#
loop_
_entity.id
_entity.type
_entity.pdbx_description
1 polymer ?
#
loop_
_entity_poly.entity_id
_entity_poly.type
_entity_poly.pdbx_seq_one_letter_code
_entity_poly.pdbx_strand_id
1 'polypeptide(L)'
;MEKHEDVQYCFQDRNSSCRKALLSTSIYITLYIFFSLISAVTVFLNILVIISISHFKQLHTTTNLLILSLAVSDLLVGLIVIPATTVAIMESCWGFGEYFCVFEFYIACLCTSLSLGNLVLISIDRYVAVCDPLLYHSKITITRMMCCISITWCCCIMYRAAIIKNVVNVLVPSRCLNECFIVEELHWVNIIDLVFTMVVPCSVIITLYMKIFVVARSQARKIFSKEAARVFGVKTVQANKSERKAAKTLSIVVFNYFFCWIPFLFSFFFVSFLSDNLLSFILSFLPLVNSLINPIIYAFFYPWFKVTAKHILTLNLRRS
;
A
#
# COMPACT_ATOMS: atom_id res chain seq x y z
N MET A 1 26.87 21.94 -37.41
CA MET A 1 26.50 22.91 -36.36
C MET A 1 25.89 22.10 -35.24
N GLU A 2 26.74 21.59 -34.35
CA GLU A 2 26.31 20.81 -33.19
C GLU A 2 25.48 21.71 -32.28
N LYS A 3 24.28 21.26 -31.95
CA LYS A 3 23.40 21.92 -31.00
C LYS A 3 24.00 21.66 -29.61
N HIS A 4 24.82 22.57 -29.09
CA HIS A 4 25.22 22.54 -27.69
C HIS A 4 23.94 22.66 -26.86
N GLU A 5 23.52 21.58 -26.20
CA GLU A 5 22.54 21.66 -25.13
C GLU A 5 23.22 22.35 -23.95
N ASP A 6 22.84 23.62 -23.71
CA ASP A 6 23.30 24.37 -22.54
C ASP A 6 22.87 23.64 -21.26
N VAL A 7 23.84 23.03 -20.58
CA VAL A 7 23.61 22.33 -19.32
C VAL A 7 23.34 23.37 -18.24
N GLN A 8 22.08 23.51 -17.83
CA GLN A 8 21.70 24.42 -16.76
C GLN A 8 21.87 23.74 -15.39
N TYR A 9 22.69 24.33 -14.54
CA TYR A 9 22.94 23.88 -13.18
C TYR A 9 22.13 24.69 -12.16
N CYS A 10 21.81 24.11 -11.01
CA CYS A 10 21.04 24.78 -9.96
C CYS A 10 21.75 26.03 -9.40
N PHE A 11 23.09 26.08 -9.43
CA PHE A 11 23.89 27.23 -9.00
C PHE A 11 24.97 27.55 -10.04
N GLN A 12 24.82 28.67 -10.76
CA GLN A 12 25.72 29.07 -11.86
C GLN A 12 27.17 29.36 -11.41
N ASP A 13 27.39 29.69 -10.14
CA ASP A 13 28.72 30.07 -9.62
C ASP A 13 29.62 28.89 -9.22
N ARG A 14 29.16 27.62 -9.35
CA ARG A 14 29.94 26.44 -8.95
C ARG A 14 29.72 25.25 -9.90
N ASN A 15 30.81 24.82 -10.55
CA ASN A 15 30.89 23.67 -11.48
C ASN A 15 30.52 22.29 -10.88
N SER A 16 30.16 22.23 -9.59
CA SER A 16 29.80 21.00 -8.86
C SER A 16 28.34 20.97 -8.42
N SER A 17 27.46 21.77 -8.99
CA SER A 17 26.04 21.79 -8.61
C SER A 17 25.20 20.78 -9.40
N CYS A 18 24.03 20.41 -8.89
CA CYS A 18 23.14 19.45 -9.54
C CYS A 18 22.69 19.96 -10.91
N ARG A 19 22.58 19.05 -11.88
CA ARG A 19 21.96 19.34 -13.18
C ARG A 19 20.46 19.55 -12.96
N LYS A 20 19.90 20.63 -13.50
CA LYS A 20 18.46 20.88 -13.44
C LYS A 20 17.73 19.87 -14.32
N ALA A 21 16.69 19.22 -13.79
CA ALA A 21 15.83 18.35 -14.59
C ALA A 21 15.20 19.16 -15.75
N LEU A 22 15.39 18.71 -16.99
CA LEU A 22 14.93 19.35 -18.22
C LEU A 22 13.44 19.08 -18.50
N LEU A 23 12.60 19.16 -17.47
CA LEU A 23 11.16 19.07 -17.64
C LEU A 23 10.61 20.43 -18.09
N SER A 24 9.74 20.46 -19.10
CA SER A 24 9.09 21.72 -19.48
C SER A 24 8.24 22.22 -18.31
N THR A 25 8.18 23.54 -18.12
CA THR A 25 7.44 24.17 -17.01
C THR A 25 5.98 23.67 -16.95
N SER A 26 5.36 23.47 -18.11
CA SER A 26 3.99 22.94 -18.21
C SER A 26 3.87 21.51 -17.67
N ILE A 27 4.82 20.62 -17.99
CA ILE A 27 4.81 19.24 -17.49
C ILE A 27 5.09 19.22 -15.98
N TYR A 28 6.05 20.03 -15.51
CA TYR A 28 6.35 20.17 -14.09
C TYR A 28 5.13 20.59 -13.27
N ILE A 29 4.46 21.67 -13.66
CA ILE A 29 3.24 22.15 -12.97
C ILE A 29 2.14 21.08 -13.02
N THR A 30 1.96 20.43 -14.16
CA THR A 30 0.94 19.39 -14.34
C THR A 30 1.17 18.21 -13.39
N LEU A 31 2.40 17.69 -13.32
CA LEU A 31 2.72 16.56 -12.44
C LEU A 31 2.61 16.93 -10.97
N TYR A 32 3.03 18.14 -10.59
CA TYR A 32 2.91 18.61 -9.21
C TYR A 32 1.45 18.69 -8.75
N ILE A 33 0.57 19.26 -9.59
CA ILE A 33 -0.88 19.29 -9.34
C ILE A 33 -1.45 17.88 -9.26
N PHE A 34 -1.06 17.00 -10.19
CA PHE A 34 -1.54 15.63 -10.26
C PHE A 34 -1.20 14.83 -8.98
N PHE A 35 0.05 14.86 -8.53
CA PHE A 35 0.46 14.15 -7.32
C PHE A 35 -0.12 14.76 -6.04
N SER A 36 -0.26 16.08 -5.99
CA SER A 36 -0.95 16.76 -4.89
C SER A 36 -2.42 16.35 -4.79
N LEU A 37 -3.11 16.21 -5.93
CA LEU A 37 -4.49 15.72 -5.98
C LEU A 37 -4.57 14.26 -5.53
N ILE A 38 -3.63 13.40 -5.94
CA ILE A 38 -3.57 12.00 -5.47
C ILE A 38 -3.40 11.94 -3.96
N SER A 39 -2.50 12.74 -3.38
CA SER A 39 -2.34 12.85 -1.93
C SER A 39 -3.66 13.22 -1.26
N ALA A 40 -4.28 14.33 -1.70
CA ALA A 40 -5.52 14.83 -1.12
C ALA A 40 -6.67 13.80 -1.17
N VAL A 41 -6.86 13.13 -2.31
CA VAL A 41 -7.89 12.10 -2.47
C VAL A 41 -7.57 10.86 -1.62
N THR A 42 -6.31 10.44 -1.55
CA THR A 42 -5.89 9.31 -0.69
C THR A 42 -6.21 9.59 0.77
N VAL A 43 -5.86 10.79 1.25
CA VAL A 43 -6.15 11.23 2.63
C VAL A 43 -7.65 11.25 2.88
N PHE A 44 -8.42 11.91 2.01
CA PHE A 44 -9.86 12.04 2.15
C PHE A 44 -10.58 10.69 2.21
N LEU A 45 -10.27 9.79 1.26
CA LEU A 45 -10.94 8.49 1.19
C LEU A 45 -10.57 7.59 2.36
N ASN A 46 -9.31 7.58 2.81
CA ASN A 46 -8.92 6.77 3.96
C ASN A 46 -9.49 7.33 5.28
N ILE A 47 -9.61 8.65 5.44
CA ILE A 47 -10.36 9.26 6.55
C ILE A 47 -11.82 8.79 6.55
N LEU A 48 -12.49 8.76 5.39
CA LEU A 48 -13.85 8.25 5.30
C LEU A 48 -13.95 6.79 5.73
N VAL A 49 -13.00 5.93 5.34
CA VAL A 49 -12.95 4.52 5.77
C VAL A 49 -12.78 4.44 7.29
N ILE A 50 -11.84 5.20 7.86
CA ILE A 50 -11.58 5.25 9.30
C ILE A 50 -12.83 5.67 10.06
N ILE A 51 -13.43 6.81 9.72
CA ILE A 51 -14.64 7.31 10.37
C ILE A 51 -15.79 6.30 10.22
N SER A 52 -15.97 5.71 9.04
CA SER A 52 -17.03 4.73 8.81
C SER A 52 -16.92 3.53 9.75
N ILE A 53 -15.73 2.95 9.90
CA ILE A 53 -15.57 1.75 10.72
C ILE A 53 -15.59 2.11 12.21
N SER A 54 -14.92 3.19 12.62
CA SER A 54 -14.81 3.58 14.03
C SER A 54 -16.11 4.15 14.62
N HIS A 55 -16.95 4.81 13.81
CA HIS A 55 -18.19 5.41 14.29
C HIS A 55 -19.33 4.38 14.42
N PHE A 56 -19.47 3.50 13.42
CA PHE A 56 -20.61 2.59 13.34
C PHE A 56 -20.27 1.24 13.98
N LYS A 57 -20.67 1.06 15.25
CA LYS A 57 -20.37 -0.15 16.05
C LYS A 57 -20.74 -1.47 15.36
N GLN A 58 -21.81 -1.48 14.55
CA GLN A 58 -22.21 -2.65 13.76
C GLN A 58 -21.13 -3.14 12.79
N LEU A 59 -20.15 -2.31 12.45
CA LEU A 59 -19.04 -2.63 11.56
C LEU A 59 -17.82 -3.17 12.29
N HIS A 60 -17.84 -3.31 13.62
CA HIS A 60 -16.70 -3.82 14.39
C HIS A 60 -16.56 -5.35 14.26
N THR A 61 -16.19 -5.81 13.07
CA THR A 61 -15.85 -7.21 12.74
C THR A 61 -14.34 -7.35 12.59
N THR A 62 -13.81 -8.57 12.72
CA THR A 62 -12.35 -8.82 12.58
C THR A 62 -11.80 -8.34 11.24
N THR A 63 -12.53 -8.60 10.16
CA THR A 63 -12.19 -8.14 8.81
C THR A 63 -12.18 -6.61 8.69
N ASN A 64 -13.19 -5.93 9.24
CA ASN A 64 -13.25 -4.47 9.18
C ASN A 64 -12.18 -3.82 10.08
N LEU A 65 -11.77 -4.45 11.17
CA LEU A 65 -10.62 -3.98 11.96
C LEU A 65 -9.31 -4.05 11.16
N LEU A 66 -9.13 -5.07 10.32
CA LEU A 66 -7.99 -5.15 9.41
C LEU A 66 -8.05 -4.08 8.31
N ILE A 67 -9.24 -3.82 7.74
CA ILE A 67 -9.45 -2.73 6.79
C ILE A 67 -9.16 -1.37 7.45
N LEU A 68 -9.59 -1.18 8.69
CA LEU A 68 -9.30 0.03 9.47
C LEU A 68 -7.79 0.21 9.68
N SER A 69 -7.08 -0.84 10.10
CA SER A 69 -5.63 -0.81 10.27
C SER A 69 -4.90 -0.49 8.97
N LEU A 70 -5.32 -1.09 7.84
CA LEU A 70 -4.79 -0.77 6.52
C LEU A 70 -5.05 0.69 6.14
N ALA A 71 -6.26 1.20 6.38
CA ALA A 71 -6.61 2.60 6.11
C ALA A 71 -5.80 3.60 6.94
N VAL A 72 -5.42 3.26 8.18
CA VAL A 72 -4.52 4.10 8.99
C VAL A 72 -3.11 4.14 8.39
N SER A 73 -2.60 3.01 7.91
CA SER A 73 -1.31 2.97 7.20
C SER A 73 -1.37 3.77 5.88
N ASP A 74 -2.43 3.60 5.11
CA ASP A 74 -2.64 4.29 3.82
C ASP A 74 -2.87 5.81 4.01
N LEU A 75 -3.44 6.22 5.15
CA LEU A 75 -3.55 7.63 5.53
C LEU A 75 -2.16 8.27 5.72
N LEU A 76 -1.21 7.57 6.36
CA LEU A 76 0.17 8.04 6.51
C LEU A 76 0.87 8.17 5.15
N VAL A 77 0.59 7.25 4.21
CA VAL A 77 1.08 7.35 2.82
C VAL A 77 0.55 8.62 2.15
N GLY A 78 -0.75 8.87 2.26
CA GLY A 78 -1.40 10.07 1.72
C GLY A 78 -0.87 11.38 2.32
N LEU A 79 -0.71 11.44 3.64
CA LEU A 79 -0.34 12.65 4.38
C LEU A 79 1.15 13.00 4.28
N ILE A 80 2.03 11.99 4.30
CA ILE A 80 3.48 12.20 4.48
C ILE A 80 4.25 11.69 3.28
N VAL A 81 4.07 10.41 2.92
CA VAL A 81 4.92 9.75 1.91
C VAL A 81 4.72 10.38 0.53
N ILE A 82 3.47 10.49 0.05
CA ILE A 82 3.20 11.03 -1.29
C ILE A 82 3.75 12.47 -1.45
N PRO A 83 3.46 13.43 -0.55
CA PRO A 83 4.01 14.77 -0.67
C PRO A 83 5.54 14.81 -0.61
N ALA A 84 6.16 14.06 0.31
CA ALA A 84 7.60 14.07 0.48
C ALA A 84 8.33 13.44 -0.72
N THR A 85 7.84 12.29 -1.21
CA THR A 85 8.36 11.65 -2.43
C THR A 85 8.11 12.52 -3.68
N THR A 86 6.99 13.24 -3.75
CA THR A 86 6.74 14.21 -4.85
C THR A 86 7.82 15.27 -4.89
N VAL A 87 8.17 15.85 -3.73
CA VAL A 87 9.22 16.86 -3.64
C VAL A 87 10.60 16.24 -3.93
N ALA A 88 10.89 15.05 -3.40
CA ALA A 88 12.15 14.34 -3.63
C ALA A 88 12.41 14.06 -5.11
N ILE A 89 11.35 13.78 -5.87
CA ILE A 89 11.42 13.47 -7.30
C ILE A 89 11.41 14.74 -8.18
N MET A 90 10.61 15.74 -7.81
CA MET A 90 10.42 16.93 -8.66
C MET A 90 11.49 17.99 -8.46
N GLU A 91 12.03 18.11 -7.25
CA GLU A 91 13.06 19.08 -6.96
C GLU A 91 14.43 18.51 -7.27
N SER A 92 15.27 19.31 -7.93
CA SER A 92 16.64 18.90 -8.27
C SER A 92 17.57 18.89 -7.04
N CYS A 93 17.11 19.42 -5.90
CA CYS A 93 17.88 19.55 -4.66
C CYS A 93 16.99 19.36 -3.44
N TRP A 94 17.46 18.56 -2.47
CA TRP A 94 16.74 18.36 -1.21
C TRP A 94 17.05 19.45 -0.18
N GLY A 95 16.14 20.42 -0.03
CA GLY A 95 16.30 21.56 0.87
C GLY A 95 15.94 21.32 2.34
N PHE A 96 15.35 20.16 2.70
CA PHE A 96 14.83 19.89 4.05
C PHE A 96 15.87 19.32 5.04
N GLY A 97 17.10 19.07 4.56
CA GLY A 97 18.20 18.55 5.36
C GLY A 97 18.16 17.04 5.59
N GLU A 98 19.20 16.55 6.25
CA GLU A 98 19.48 15.13 6.51
C GLU A 98 18.38 14.42 7.29
N TYR A 99 17.95 15.00 8.41
CA TYR A 99 16.95 14.39 9.28
C TYR A 99 15.63 14.10 8.57
N PHE A 100 15.19 15.02 7.70
CA PHE A 100 13.95 14.84 6.96
C PHE A 100 14.09 13.80 5.84
N CYS A 101 15.26 13.68 5.22
CA CYS A 101 15.56 12.59 4.26
C CYS A 101 15.49 11.21 4.94
N VAL A 102 16.16 11.04 6.08
CA VAL A 102 16.11 9.78 6.84
C VAL A 102 14.68 9.47 7.30
N PHE A 103 13.94 10.49 7.77
CA PHE A 103 12.56 10.35 8.19
C PHE A 103 11.62 9.94 7.03
N GLU A 104 11.78 10.55 5.86
CA GLU A 104 11.00 10.25 4.65
C GLU A 104 11.20 8.80 4.21
N PHE A 105 12.44 8.33 4.15
CA PHE A 105 12.73 6.93 3.84
C PHE A 105 12.19 5.98 4.90
N TYR A 106 12.38 6.31 6.18
CA TYR A 106 11.86 5.51 7.30
C TYR A 106 10.33 5.36 7.22
N ILE A 107 9.60 6.46 7.03
CA ILE A 107 8.14 6.43 7.01
C ILE A 107 7.60 5.73 5.76
N ALA A 108 8.27 5.88 4.61
CA ALA A 108 7.93 5.16 3.37
C ALA A 108 8.08 3.63 3.53
N CYS A 109 9.23 3.18 4.04
CA CYS A 109 9.49 1.76 4.32
C CYS A 109 8.58 1.20 5.41
N LEU A 110 8.27 1.99 6.43
CA LEU A 110 7.33 1.61 7.49
C LEU A 110 5.92 1.41 6.95
N CYS A 111 5.38 2.38 6.21
CA CYS A 111 4.03 2.28 5.63
C CYS A 111 3.92 1.10 4.66
N THR A 112 4.97 0.82 3.89
CA THR A 112 5.05 -0.37 3.04
C THR A 112 4.94 -1.66 3.86
N SER A 113 5.76 -1.80 4.90
CA SER A 113 5.76 -2.98 5.78
C SER A 113 4.43 -3.16 6.52
N LEU A 114 3.83 -2.06 6.99
CA LEU A 114 2.52 -2.08 7.65
C LEU A 114 1.41 -2.50 6.68
N SER A 115 1.37 -1.93 5.47
CA SER A 115 0.41 -2.33 4.44
C SER A 115 0.52 -3.83 4.13
N LEU A 116 1.74 -4.32 3.87
CA LEU A 116 1.95 -5.74 3.56
C LEU A 116 1.64 -6.66 4.74
N GLY A 117 2.02 -6.29 5.97
CA GLY A 117 1.67 -7.02 7.18
C GLY A 117 0.15 -7.12 7.37
N ASN A 118 -0.58 -6.03 7.15
CA ASN A 118 -2.05 -6.04 7.16
C ASN A 118 -2.62 -6.97 6.07
N LEU A 119 -2.05 -6.99 4.87
CA LEU A 119 -2.48 -7.90 3.80
C LEU A 119 -2.22 -9.37 4.15
N VAL A 120 -1.13 -9.70 4.84
CA VAL A 120 -0.90 -11.04 5.38
C VAL A 120 -2.01 -11.41 6.37
N LEU A 121 -2.33 -10.53 7.32
CA LEU A 121 -3.40 -10.77 8.28
C LEU A 121 -4.77 -10.92 7.61
N ILE A 122 -5.08 -10.10 6.60
CA ILE A 122 -6.28 -10.23 5.76
C ILE A 122 -6.31 -11.59 5.06
N SER A 123 -5.17 -12.04 4.53
CA SER A 123 -5.03 -13.34 3.87
C SER A 123 -5.30 -14.50 4.84
N ILE A 124 -4.80 -14.41 6.08
CA ILE A 124 -5.02 -15.41 7.13
C ILE A 124 -6.49 -15.43 7.56
N ASP A 125 -7.08 -14.26 7.84
CA ASP A 125 -8.49 -14.11 8.19
C ASP A 125 -9.39 -14.76 7.13
N ARG A 126 -9.13 -14.47 5.85
CA ARG A 126 -9.87 -15.06 4.72
C ARG A 126 -9.60 -16.55 4.53
N TYR A 127 -8.37 -17.00 4.73
CA TYR A 127 -8.02 -18.41 4.67
C TYR A 127 -8.81 -19.21 5.71
N VAL A 128 -8.81 -18.79 6.98
CA VAL A 128 -9.53 -19.50 8.04
C VAL A 128 -11.03 -19.46 7.79
N ALA A 129 -11.58 -18.32 7.33
CA ALA A 129 -13.01 -18.21 7.02
C ALA A 129 -13.47 -19.16 5.91
N VAL A 130 -12.66 -19.37 4.86
CA VAL A 130 -13.03 -20.18 3.70
C VAL A 130 -12.65 -21.66 3.85
N CYS A 131 -11.45 -21.93 4.39
CA CYS A 131 -10.90 -23.28 4.48
C CYS A 131 -11.33 -24.00 5.77
N ASP A 132 -11.50 -23.27 6.88
CA ASP A 132 -11.85 -23.82 8.20
C ASP A 132 -13.11 -23.16 8.82
N PRO A 133 -14.26 -23.11 8.11
CA PRO A 133 -15.41 -22.30 8.53
C PRO A 133 -15.97 -22.66 9.92
N LEU A 134 -15.93 -23.94 10.31
CA LEU A 134 -16.43 -24.40 11.63
C LEU A 134 -15.54 -23.95 12.80
N LEU A 135 -14.26 -23.69 12.53
CA LEU A 135 -13.30 -23.24 13.53
C LEU A 135 -13.06 -21.73 13.47
N TYR A 136 -13.68 -21.01 12.52
CA TYR A 136 -13.48 -19.58 12.37
C TYR A 136 -13.80 -18.80 13.65
N HIS A 137 -14.99 -19.02 14.23
CA HIS A 137 -15.43 -18.30 15.41
C HIS A 137 -14.62 -18.61 16.69
N SER A 138 -13.96 -19.77 16.76
CA SER A 138 -13.09 -20.14 17.90
C SER A 138 -11.64 -19.69 17.71
N LYS A 139 -11.15 -19.61 16.47
CA LYS A 139 -9.79 -19.16 16.13
C LYS A 139 -9.69 -17.63 16.02
N ILE A 140 -10.63 -17.01 15.31
CA ILE A 140 -10.62 -15.61 14.91
C ILE A 140 -11.59 -14.81 15.79
N THR A 141 -11.03 -14.02 16.71
CA THR A 141 -11.79 -13.15 17.62
C THR A 141 -11.29 -11.72 17.53
N ILE A 142 -12.13 -10.75 17.89
CA ILE A 142 -11.79 -9.32 17.87
C ILE A 142 -10.54 -9.03 18.72
N THR A 143 -10.49 -9.53 19.95
CA THR A 143 -9.35 -9.32 20.86
C THR A 143 -8.05 -9.86 20.28
N ARG A 144 -8.07 -11.11 19.77
CA ARG A 144 -6.87 -11.70 19.14
C ARG A 144 -6.45 -10.91 17.90
N MET A 145 -7.41 -10.45 17.09
CA MET A 145 -7.11 -9.66 15.90
C MET A 145 -6.46 -8.31 16.25
N MET A 146 -6.98 -7.60 17.26
CA MET A 146 -6.37 -6.36 17.76
C MET A 146 -4.95 -6.59 18.30
N CYS A 147 -4.73 -7.69 19.02
CA CYS A 147 -3.38 -8.08 19.46
C CYS A 147 -2.46 -8.35 18.26
N CYS A 148 -2.90 -9.12 17.25
CA CYS A 148 -2.11 -9.38 16.05
C CYS A 148 -1.75 -8.08 15.30
N ILE A 149 -2.73 -7.19 15.11
CA ILE A 149 -2.49 -5.86 14.49
C ILE A 149 -1.44 -5.10 15.31
N SER A 150 -1.61 -4.99 16.63
CA SER A 150 -0.69 -4.24 17.49
C SER A 150 0.73 -4.81 17.44
N ILE A 151 0.87 -6.14 17.47
CA ILE A 151 2.16 -6.83 17.34
C ILE A 151 2.78 -6.53 15.98
N THR A 152 2.03 -6.63 14.89
CA THR A 152 2.51 -6.31 13.54
C THR A 152 3.02 -4.87 13.47
N TRP A 153 2.28 -3.91 14.02
CA TRP A 153 2.71 -2.50 14.05
C TRP A 153 4.01 -2.32 14.84
N CYS A 154 4.09 -2.86 16.05
CA CYS A 154 5.30 -2.78 16.87
C CYS A 154 6.50 -3.43 16.19
N CYS A 155 6.34 -4.63 15.62
CA CYS A 155 7.40 -5.32 14.90
C CYS A 155 7.89 -4.52 13.69
N CYS A 156 6.99 -3.95 12.87
CA CYS A 156 7.38 -3.14 11.72
C CYS A 156 8.12 -1.86 12.14
N ILE A 157 7.63 -1.15 13.17
CA ILE A 157 8.27 0.05 13.71
C ILE A 157 9.68 -0.27 14.21
N MET A 158 9.81 -1.29 15.08
CA MET A 158 11.09 -1.67 15.67
C MET A 158 12.09 -2.14 14.61
N TYR A 159 11.65 -2.99 13.68
CA TYR A 159 12.50 -3.51 12.62
C TYR A 159 13.02 -2.38 11.71
N ARG A 160 12.13 -1.48 11.27
CA ARG A 160 12.53 -0.35 10.41
C ARG A 160 13.44 0.63 11.15
N ALA A 161 13.20 0.88 12.44
CA ALA A 161 14.06 1.75 13.25
C ALA A 161 15.46 1.14 13.47
N ALA A 162 15.57 -0.19 13.54
CA ALA A 162 16.85 -0.89 13.67
C ALA A 162 17.65 -0.88 12.35
N ILE A 163 16.99 -1.03 11.20
CA ILE A 163 17.67 -1.17 9.92
C ILE A 163 17.99 0.16 9.24
N ILE A 164 17.26 1.25 9.55
CA ILE A 164 17.37 2.54 8.85
C ILE A 164 18.81 3.08 8.81
N LYS A 165 19.57 2.95 9.90
CA LYS A 165 20.96 3.40 9.99
C LYS A 165 21.93 2.62 9.09
N ASN A 166 21.59 1.37 8.77
CA ASN A 166 22.40 0.51 7.90
C ASN A 166 22.04 0.68 6.42
N VAL A 167 20.86 1.25 6.13
CA VAL A 167 20.31 1.39 4.77
C VAL A 167 20.47 2.81 4.24
N VAL A 168 20.56 3.80 5.13
CA VAL A 168 20.73 5.22 4.79
C VAL A 168 22.06 5.73 5.37
N ASN A 169 22.99 6.10 4.50
CA ASN A 169 24.24 6.80 4.84
C ASN A 169 24.15 8.18 4.22
N VAL A 170 24.02 9.21 5.06
CA VAL A 170 23.90 10.57 4.58
C VAL A 170 25.30 11.19 4.56
N LEU A 171 26.05 10.94 3.50
CA LEU A 171 27.27 11.70 3.26
C LEU A 171 26.88 13.01 2.57
N VAL A 172 26.91 14.14 3.29
CA VAL A 172 26.62 15.47 2.72
C VAL A 172 27.91 16.25 2.46
N PRO A 173 28.63 16.05 1.33
CA PRO A 173 29.61 17.01 0.89
C PRO A 173 28.91 18.09 0.04
N SER A 174 28.61 19.23 0.66
CA SER A 174 28.12 20.48 0.04
C SER A 174 26.68 20.49 -0.51
N ARG A 175 26.02 21.64 -0.34
CA ARG A 175 24.55 21.87 -0.41
C ARG A 175 23.89 21.75 -1.81
N CYS A 176 24.51 21.04 -2.73
CA CYS A 176 23.94 20.64 -4.00
C CYS A 176 24.73 19.45 -4.53
N LEU A 177 24.39 18.24 -4.09
CA LEU A 177 24.66 17.04 -4.87
C LEU A 177 23.62 16.00 -4.46
N ASN A 178 22.87 15.51 -5.46
CA ASN A 178 22.22 14.19 -5.51
C ASN A 178 22.90 13.23 -4.50
N GLU A 179 22.25 12.70 -3.48
CA GLU A 179 21.14 11.76 -3.56
C GLU A 179 20.64 11.45 -2.14
N CYS A 180 19.35 11.67 -1.81
CA CYS A 180 18.70 10.96 -0.69
C CYS A 180 18.48 9.50 -1.12
N PHE A 181 19.56 8.76 -1.35
CA PHE A 181 19.51 7.40 -1.85
C PHE A 181 20.14 6.41 -0.87
N ILE A 182 19.74 5.16 -1.08
CA ILE A 182 20.23 3.97 -0.39
C ILE A 182 21.72 3.82 -0.66
N VAL A 183 22.49 3.50 0.37
CA VAL A 183 23.94 3.26 0.26
C VAL A 183 24.19 2.06 -0.65
N GLU A 184 24.92 2.26 -1.75
CA GLU A 184 25.39 1.18 -2.63
C GLU A 184 26.36 0.21 -1.91
N GLU A 185 27.02 0.64 -0.83
CA GLU A 185 28.05 -0.16 -0.15
C GLU A 185 27.52 -1.42 0.58
N LEU A 186 26.21 -1.53 0.87
CA LEU A 186 25.61 -2.71 1.51
C LEU A 186 24.52 -3.37 0.65
N HIS A 187 24.82 -3.60 -0.63
CA HIS A 187 23.92 -4.32 -1.56
C HIS A 187 23.34 -5.62 -0.96
N TRP A 188 24.13 -6.38 -0.20
CA TRP A 188 23.66 -7.62 0.45
C TRP A 188 22.61 -7.38 1.53
N VAL A 189 22.72 -6.32 2.34
CA VAL A 189 21.74 -6.00 3.38
C VAL A 189 20.42 -5.57 2.75
N ASN A 190 20.46 -4.80 1.67
CA ASN A 190 19.26 -4.39 0.94
C ASN A 190 18.53 -5.59 0.31
N ILE A 191 19.28 -6.53 -0.28
CA ILE A 191 18.69 -7.77 -0.82
C ILE A 191 18.09 -8.62 0.31
N ILE A 192 18.79 -8.78 1.43
CA ILE A 192 18.29 -9.53 2.60
C ILE A 192 17.02 -8.87 3.16
N ASP A 193 17.02 -7.54 3.33
CA ASP A 193 15.87 -6.77 3.79
C ASP A 193 14.68 -6.96 2.86
N LEU A 194 14.89 -6.86 1.55
CA LEU A 194 13.85 -7.05 0.54
C LEU A 194 13.27 -8.47 0.57
N VAL A 195 14.10 -9.49 0.74
CA VAL A 195 13.64 -10.88 0.87
C VAL A 195 12.75 -11.05 2.10
N PHE A 196 13.20 -10.60 3.28
CA PHE A 196 12.45 -10.77 4.51
C PHE A 196 11.20 -9.89 4.58
N THR A 197 11.29 -8.64 4.15
CA THR A 197 10.20 -7.68 4.30
C THR A 197 9.19 -7.72 3.18
N MET A 198 9.53 -8.30 2.02
CA MET A 198 8.64 -8.34 0.86
C MET A 198 8.43 -9.74 0.30
N VAL A 199 9.49 -10.46 -0.08
CA VAL A 199 9.36 -11.77 -0.77
C VAL A 199 8.69 -12.81 0.12
N VAL A 200 9.14 -12.94 1.37
CA VAL A 200 8.57 -13.90 2.33
C VAL A 200 7.08 -13.61 2.58
N PRO A 201 6.64 -12.40 2.99
CA PRO A 201 5.22 -12.09 3.15
C PRO A 201 4.39 -12.31 1.88
N CYS A 202 4.89 -11.90 0.71
CA CYS A 202 4.22 -12.12 -0.57
C CYS A 202 4.03 -13.62 -0.88
N SER A 203 5.04 -14.46 -0.61
CA SER A 203 4.94 -15.91 -0.80
C SER A 203 3.89 -16.55 0.12
N VAL A 204 3.78 -16.06 1.36
CA VAL A 204 2.74 -16.48 2.31
C VAL A 204 1.36 -16.12 1.77
N ILE A 205 1.16 -14.88 1.32
CA ILE A 205 -0.10 -14.41 0.72
C ILE A 205 -0.47 -15.30 -0.47
N ILE A 206 0.45 -15.48 -1.43
CA ILE A 206 0.20 -16.30 -2.64
C ILE A 206 -0.21 -17.72 -2.24
N THR A 207 0.51 -18.35 -1.30
CA THR A 207 0.21 -19.70 -0.84
C THR A 207 -1.18 -19.80 -0.21
N LEU A 208 -1.55 -18.84 0.64
CA LEU A 208 -2.88 -18.79 1.27
C LEU A 208 -3.99 -18.63 0.22
N TYR A 209 -3.82 -17.71 -0.74
CA TYR A 209 -4.82 -17.49 -1.79
C TYR A 209 -4.93 -18.67 -2.77
N MET A 210 -3.84 -19.37 -3.06
CA MET A 210 -3.89 -20.61 -3.84
C MET A 210 -4.72 -21.68 -3.11
N LYS A 211 -4.53 -21.86 -1.80
CA LYS A 211 -5.37 -22.77 -1.00
C LYS A 211 -6.84 -22.35 -0.98
N ILE A 212 -7.12 -21.06 -0.79
CA ILE A 212 -8.48 -20.51 -0.85
C ILE A 212 -9.13 -20.82 -2.19
N PHE A 213 -8.41 -20.58 -3.30
CA PHE A 213 -8.91 -20.83 -4.65
C PHE A 213 -9.25 -22.31 -4.88
N VAL A 214 -8.37 -23.22 -4.46
CA VAL A 214 -8.59 -24.67 -4.57
C VAL A 214 -9.84 -25.10 -3.81
N VAL A 215 -9.99 -24.64 -2.56
CA VAL A 215 -11.16 -24.96 -1.73
C VAL A 215 -12.44 -24.37 -2.33
N ALA A 216 -12.41 -23.10 -2.74
CA ALA A 216 -13.56 -22.44 -3.37
C ALA A 216 -14.00 -23.14 -4.66
N ARG A 217 -13.05 -23.58 -5.50
CA ARG A 217 -13.34 -24.36 -6.71
C ARG A 217 -13.91 -25.73 -6.37
N SER A 218 -13.39 -26.39 -5.34
CA SER A 218 -13.92 -27.67 -4.85
C SER A 218 -15.36 -27.54 -4.36
N GLN A 219 -15.66 -26.52 -3.57
CA GLN A 219 -17.02 -26.21 -3.11
C GLN A 219 -17.96 -25.89 -4.27
N ALA A 220 -17.52 -25.09 -5.25
CA ALA A 220 -18.33 -24.78 -6.44
C ALA A 220 -18.67 -26.05 -7.24
N ARG A 221 -17.71 -26.94 -7.48
CA ARG A 221 -17.96 -28.23 -8.16
C ARG A 221 -18.99 -29.08 -7.42
N LYS A 222 -18.91 -29.15 -6.09
CA LYS A 222 -19.88 -29.89 -5.25
C LYS A 222 -21.29 -29.29 -5.27
N ILE A 223 -21.42 -27.98 -5.51
CA ILE A 223 -22.71 -27.30 -5.67
C ILE A 223 -23.30 -27.63 -7.03
N PHE A 224 -22.54 -27.47 -8.12
CA PHE A 224 -23.01 -27.81 -9.47
C PHE A 224 -23.35 -29.31 -9.62
N SER A 225 -22.59 -30.20 -8.98
CA SER A 225 -22.91 -31.63 -8.97
C SER A 225 -24.14 -31.97 -8.12
N LYS A 226 -24.49 -31.14 -7.11
CA LYS A 226 -25.69 -31.30 -6.29
C LYS A 226 -26.92 -30.62 -6.91
N GLU A 227 -26.75 -29.57 -7.71
CA GLU A 227 -27.83 -28.96 -8.51
C GLU A 227 -28.30 -29.88 -9.63
N ALA A 228 -27.42 -30.71 -10.21
CA ALA A 228 -27.82 -31.82 -11.06
C ALA A 228 -28.60 -32.93 -10.30
N ALA A 229 -28.57 -32.94 -8.96
CA ALA A 229 -29.17 -33.97 -8.10
C ALA A 229 -30.29 -33.48 -7.17
N ARG A 230 -30.67 -32.19 -7.17
CA ARG A 230 -31.68 -31.63 -6.23
C ARG A 230 -32.78 -30.87 -6.94
N VAL A 231 -33.81 -31.63 -7.31
CA VAL A 231 -35.21 -31.21 -7.50
C VAL A 231 -35.89 -30.82 -6.16
N PHE A 232 -35.27 -31.01 -4.99
CA PHE A 232 -35.91 -30.72 -3.70
C PHE A 232 -35.17 -29.67 -2.87
N GLY A 233 -35.90 -28.58 -2.60
CA GLY A 233 -35.44 -27.35 -2.00
C GLY A 233 -34.98 -27.47 -0.54
N VAL A 234 -33.85 -26.83 -0.26
CA VAL A 234 -33.47 -26.37 1.08
C VAL A 234 -32.82 -24.99 0.93
N LYS A 235 -33.44 -23.97 1.55
CA LYS A 235 -32.94 -22.58 1.61
C LYS A 235 -31.81 -22.47 2.65
N THR A 236 -30.57 -22.78 2.28
CA THR A 236 -29.37 -22.49 3.12
C THR A 236 -28.26 -21.74 2.36
N VAL A 237 -28.57 -21.16 1.20
CA VAL A 237 -27.58 -20.58 0.27
C VAL A 237 -27.16 -19.13 0.61
N GLN A 238 -27.86 -18.45 1.53
CA GLN A 238 -27.70 -17.00 1.70
C GLN A 238 -26.44 -16.58 2.48
N ALA A 239 -26.02 -17.34 3.51
CA ALA A 239 -24.80 -17.07 4.27
C ALA A 239 -23.54 -17.22 3.37
N ASN A 240 -23.48 -18.28 2.55
CA ASN A 240 -22.36 -18.55 1.64
C ASN A 240 -22.19 -17.50 0.52
N LYS A 241 -23.27 -16.80 0.12
CA LYS A 241 -23.22 -15.81 -0.97
C LYS A 241 -22.58 -14.49 -0.52
N SER A 242 -22.80 -14.10 0.73
CA SER A 242 -22.23 -12.87 1.32
C SER A 242 -20.74 -13.01 1.65
N GLU A 243 -20.33 -14.13 2.25
CA GLU A 243 -18.93 -14.45 2.51
C GLU A 243 -18.11 -14.58 1.22
N ARG A 244 -18.67 -15.20 0.17
CA ARG A 244 -18.03 -15.28 -1.15
C ARG A 244 -17.84 -13.91 -1.82
N LYS A 245 -18.75 -12.96 -1.55
CA LYS A 245 -18.64 -11.57 -2.04
C LYS A 245 -17.56 -10.79 -1.28
N ALA A 246 -17.51 -10.93 0.05
CA ALA A 246 -16.48 -10.31 0.88
C ALA A 246 -15.07 -10.87 0.58
N ALA A 247 -14.95 -12.18 0.40
CA ALA A 247 -13.71 -12.83 -0.03
C ALA A 247 -13.23 -12.30 -1.39
N LYS A 248 -14.16 -12.10 -2.35
CA LYS A 248 -13.83 -11.52 -3.65
C LYS A 248 -13.25 -10.11 -3.52
N THR A 249 -13.81 -9.26 -2.65
CA THR A 249 -13.31 -7.90 -2.44
C THR A 249 -11.89 -7.89 -1.88
N LEU A 250 -11.61 -8.70 -0.86
CA LEU A 250 -10.29 -8.74 -0.24
C LEU A 250 -9.24 -9.40 -1.15
N SER A 251 -9.63 -10.35 -2.00
CA SER A 251 -8.79 -10.82 -3.11
C SER A 251 -8.40 -9.69 -4.05
N ILE A 252 -9.32 -8.77 -4.38
CA ILE A 252 -9.03 -7.64 -5.27
C ILE A 252 -8.06 -6.65 -4.61
N VAL A 253 -8.20 -6.40 -3.31
CA VAL A 253 -7.25 -5.56 -2.54
C VAL A 253 -5.85 -6.15 -2.55
N VAL A 254 -5.72 -7.46 -2.34
CA VAL A 254 -4.42 -8.15 -2.39
C VAL A 254 -3.84 -8.11 -3.81
N PHE A 255 -4.65 -8.32 -4.83
CA PHE A 255 -4.20 -8.21 -6.22
C PHE A 255 -3.76 -6.79 -6.58
N ASN A 256 -4.46 -5.77 -6.09
CA ASN A 256 -4.11 -4.36 -6.27
C ASN A 256 -2.69 -4.05 -5.75
N TYR A 257 -2.34 -4.60 -4.58
CA TYR A 257 -0.99 -4.47 -4.04
C TYR A 257 0.05 -5.02 -5.01
N PHE A 258 -0.11 -6.27 -5.46
CA PHE A 258 0.83 -6.88 -6.42
C PHE A 258 0.91 -6.09 -7.73
N PHE A 259 -0.24 -5.66 -8.26
CA PHE A 259 -0.30 -4.89 -9.50
C PHE A 259 0.48 -3.58 -9.40
N CYS A 260 0.39 -2.87 -8.28
CA CYS A 260 1.10 -1.61 -8.07
C CYS A 260 2.61 -1.81 -7.81
N TRP A 261 2.99 -2.92 -7.17
CA TRP A 261 4.38 -3.15 -6.74
C TRP A 261 5.24 -3.90 -7.76
N ILE A 262 4.69 -4.80 -8.56
CA ILE A 262 5.46 -5.61 -9.53
C ILE A 262 6.25 -4.75 -10.53
N PRO A 263 5.67 -3.70 -11.14
CA PRO A 263 6.43 -2.88 -12.10
C PRO A 263 7.63 -2.17 -11.47
N PHE A 264 7.45 -1.66 -10.23
CA PHE A 264 8.53 -1.06 -9.46
C PHE A 264 9.65 -2.08 -9.15
N LEU A 265 9.28 -3.27 -8.66
CA LEU A 265 10.25 -4.33 -8.39
C LEU A 265 11.00 -4.78 -9.64
N PHE A 266 10.29 -4.95 -10.74
CA PHE A 266 10.89 -5.34 -12.00
C PHE A 266 11.92 -4.28 -12.46
N SER A 267 11.56 -2.99 -12.37
CA SER A 267 12.48 -1.91 -12.68
C SER A 267 13.71 -1.90 -11.76
N PHE A 268 13.49 -2.09 -10.45
CA PHE A 268 14.54 -2.12 -9.44
C PHE A 268 15.58 -3.22 -9.70
N PHE A 269 15.15 -4.42 -10.12
CA PHE A 269 16.04 -5.55 -10.37
C PHE A 269 16.67 -5.60 -11.76
N PHE A 270 15.96 -5.18 -12.81
CA PHE A 270 16.33 -5.53 -14.19
C PHE A 270 16.76 -4.35 -15.06
N VAL A 271 16.35 -3.11 -14.75
CA VAL A 271 16.52 -1.98 -15.67
C VAL A 271 17.64 -1.03 -15.25
N SER A 272 18.18 -1.17 -14.03
CA SER A 272 18.99 -0.16 -13.36
C SER A 272 18.22 1.16 -13.21
N PHE A 273 18.05 1.63 -11.98
CA PHE A 273 17.26 2.82 -11.64
C PHE A 273 17.88 4.15 -12.17
N LEU A 274 18.92 4.07 -13.00
CA LEU A 274 19.86 5.16 -13.33
C LEU A 274 19.47 6.00 -14.55
N SER A 275 18.25 5.87 -15.08
CA SER A 275 17.77 6.79 -16.12
C SER A 275 16.84 7.84 -15.50
N ASP A 276 17.27 9.12 -15.54
CA ASP A 276 16.51 10.33 -15.16
C ASP A 276 15.36 10.61 -16.14
N ASN A 277 14.55 9.59 -16.40
CA ASN A 277 13.50 9.60 -17.40
C ASN A 277 12.13 9.58 -16.72
N LEU A 278 11.13 10.18 -17.37
CA LEU A 278 9.74 10.24 -16.89
C LEU A 278 9.18 8.86 -16.48
N LEU A 279 9.60 7.80 -17.17
CA LEU A 279 9.17 6.43 -16.87
C LEU A 279 9.62 5.97 -15.47
N SER A 280 10.86 6.28 -15.06
CA SER A 280 11.39 5.94 -13.74
C SER A 280 10.60 6.64 -12.63
N PHE A 281 10.21 7.90 -12.85
CA PHE A 281 9.36 8.65 -11.92
C PHE A 281 7.98 8.04 -11.77
N ILE A 282 7.33 7.68 -12.88
CA ILE A 282 6.01 7.03 -12.85
C ILE A 282 6.06 5.67 -12.14
N LEU A 283 7.09 4.87 -12.41
CA LEU A 283 7.26 3.55 -11.80
C LEU A 283 7.52 3.64 -10.29
N SER A 284 8.25 4.67 -9.85
CA SER A 284 8.52 4.93 -8.42
C SER A 284 7.28 5.36 -7.65
N PHE A 285 6.34 6.04 -8.32
CA PHE A 285 5.10 6.50 -7.71
C PHE A 285 4.02 5.41 -7.68
N LEU A 286 4.08 4.42 -8.58
CA LEU A 286 3.04 3.39 -8.72
C LEU A 286 2.73 2.61 -7.42
N PRO A 287 3.71 2.20 -6.59
CA PRO A 287 3.44 1.57 -5.30
C PRO A 287 2.56 2.41 -4.37
N LEU A 288 2.68 3.75 -4.43
CA LEU A 288 1.91 4.67 -3.57
C LEU A 288 0.43 4.74 -3.98
N VAL A 289 0.13 4.48 -5.26
CA VAL A 289 -1.24 4.47 -5.79
C VAL A 289 -2.07 3.32 -5.19
N ASN A 290 -1.43 2.26 -4.69
CA ASN A 290 -2.11 1.18 -3.95
C ASN A 290 -3.01 1.74 -2.82
N SER A 291 -2.50 2.69 -2.05
CA SER A 291 -3.19 3.30 -0.91
C SER A 291 -4.41 4.16 -1.31
N LEU A 292 -4.43 4.66 -2.55
CA LEU A 292 -5.58 5.35 -3.14
C LEU A 292 -6.66 4.35 -3.59
N ILE A 293 -6.24 3.26 -4.24
CA ILE A 293 -7.16 2.31 -4.87
C ILE A 293 -7.94 1.50 -3.82
N ASN A 294 -7.36 1.24 -2.64
CA ASN A 294 -7.99 0.46 -1.57
C ASN A 294 -9.39 0.97 -1.18
N PRO A 295 -9.58 2.25 -0.75
CA PRO A 295 -10.91 2.81 -0.53
C PRO A 295 -11.86 2.77 -1.74
N ILE A 296 -11.33 2.90 -2.96
CA ILE A 296 -12.13 2.82 -4.19
C ILE A 296 -12.70 1.41 -4.34
N ILE A 297 -11.89 0.37 -4.11
CA ILE A 297 -12.34 -1.03 -4.08
C ILE A 297 -13.45 -1.18 -3.03
N TYR A 298 -13.28 -0.64 -1.83
CA TYR A 298 -14.32 -0.69 -0.79
C TYR A 298 -15.60 0.01 -1.24
N ALA A 299 -15.50 1.17 -1.88
CA ALA A 299 -16.64 1.92 -2.40
C ALA A 299 -17.45 1.11 -3.39
N PHE A 300 -16.80 0.37 -4.30
CA PHE A 300 -17.53 -0.44 -5.27
C PHE A 300 -18.17 -1.69 -4.66
N PHE A 301 -17.43 -2.40 -3.80
CA PHE A 301 -17.80 -3.76 -3.41
C PHE A 301 -18.47 -3.88 -2.03
N TYR A 302 -18.29 -2.92 -1.11
CA TYR A 302 -18.92 -2.92 0.21
C TYR A 302 -20.15 -2.01 0.28
N PRO A 303 -21.38 -2.57 0.38
CA PRO A 303 -22.59 -1.76 0.51
C PRO A 303 -22.59 -0.91 1.78
N TRP A 304 -22.06 -1.44 2.88
CA TRP A 304 -21.98 -0.72 4.15
C TRP A 304 -21.14 0.55 4.03
N PHE A 305 -20.07 0.54 3.23
CA PHE A 305 -19.20 1.69 3.07
C PHE A 305 -19.91 2.81 2.30
N LYS A 306 -20.69 2.48 1.26
CA LYS A 306 -21.52 3.47 0.55
C LYS A 306 -22.53 4.16 1.47
N VAL A 307 -23.20 3.38 2.32
CA VAL A 307 -24.22 3.89 3.25
C VAL A 307 -23.58 4.80 4.29
N THR A 308 -22.52 4.33 4.95
CA THR A 308 -21.81 5.10 5.99
C THR A 308 -21.14 6.34 5.43
N ALA A 309 -20.45 6.26 4.29
CA ALA A 309 -19.88 7.42 3.60
C ALA A 309 -20.96 8.45 3.25
N LYS A 310 -22.14 8.02 2.76
CA LYS A 310 -23.27 8.94 2.52
C LYS A 310 -23.73 9.65 3.80
N HIS A 311 -23.85 8.94 4.91
CA HIS A 311 -24.20 9.54 6.20
C HIS A 311 -23.16 10.57 6.67
N ILE A 312 -21.88 10.25 6.54
CA ILE A 312 -20.78 11.14 6.91
C ILE A 312 -20.79 12.40 6.03
N LEU A 313 -20.88 12.24 4.70
CA LEU A 313 -20.86 13.36 3.75
C LEU A 313 -22.10 14.25 3.84
N THR A 314 -23.24 13.70 4.24
CA THR A 314 -24.46 14.48 4.49
C THR A 314 -24.58 14.97 5.94
N LEU A 315 -23.53 14.78 6.76
CA LEU A 315 -23.49 15.13 8.19
C LEU A 315 -24.65 14.54 9.01
N ASN A 316 -25.28 13.46 8.52
CA ASN A 316 -26.39 12.76 9.16
C ASN A 316 -25.89 11.64 10.06
N LEU A 317 -25.00 11.98 11.01
CA LEU A 317 -24.47 11.05 12.02
C LEU A 317 -25.44 10.94 13.20
N ARG A 318 -26.66 10.44 12.97
CA ARG A 318 -27.56 10.07 14.07
C ARG A 318 -27.02 8.81 14.75
N ARG A 319 -26.82 8.88 16.07
CA ARG A 319 -26.44 7.74 16.93
C ARG A 319 -27.41 6.58 16.66
N SER A 320 -26.93 5.56 15.96
CA SER A 320 -27.51 4.21 15.93
C SER A 320 -26.65 3.28 16.77
#